data_AF-A0A9N8LSQ5-F1
#
_entry.id   AF-A0A9N8LSQ5-F1
#
_cell.length_a   1.000
_cell.length_b   1.000
_cell.length_c   1.000
_cell.angle_alpha   90.00
_cell.angle_beta   90.00
_cell.angle_gamma   90.00
#
_symmetry.space_group_name_H-M   'P 1'
#
loop_
_entity.id
_entity.type
_entity.pdbx_description
1 polymer ?
#
loop_
_entity_poly.entity_id
_entity_poly.type
_entity_poly.pdbx_seq_one_letter_code
_entity_poly.pdbx_strand_id
1 'polypeptide(L)'
;MTAAILCFVRAVHNTHDAIYAQMVVSVLATYGVYLISSFIACDPLHLLTSFVQYILLAPTYINILNVYAFCNLHDFSWGTKGETSVSNDLGAVNSTGKGTVEIALPTSQLDIDSAYDEALMKLRTRPMIIKGDASREEKDARQMDYYKNIRTNVVLAWALSNCILAAFILAGDNTGTFDPSSGTTRSKIFMIVVLVFVGGMSCIRFIGSTIYMLIQLVSG
;
A
#
# COMPACT_ATOMS: atom_id res chain seq x y z
N MET A 1 -20.53 13.59 -2.64
CA MET A 1 -20.38 14.81 -3.46
C MET A 1 -21.41 15.89 -3.11
N THR A 2 -22.69 15.57 -2.94
CA THR A 2 -23.74 16.53 -2.53
C THR A 2 -23.43 17.28 -1.23
N ALA A 3 -22.96 16.58 -0.19
CA ALA A 3 -22.55 17.21 1.06
C ALA A 3 -21.39 18.19 0.88
N ALA A 4 -20.39 17.87 0.05
CA ALA A 4 -19.26 18.75 -0.22
C ALA A 4 -19.68 20.02 -0.97
N ILE A 5 -20.60 19.90 -1.93
CA ILE A 5 -21.17 21.04 -2.66
C ILE A 5 -21.94 21.96 -1.69
N LEU A 6 -22.76 21.40 -0.80
CA LEU A 6 -23.49 22.18 0.21
C LEU A 6 -22.54 22.88 1.20
N CYS A 7 -21.46 22.21 1.62
CA CYS A 7 -20.44 22.82 2.47
C CYS A 7 -19.72 23.97 1.76
N PHE A 8 -19.40 23.80 0.47
CA PHE A 8 -18.77 24.85 -0.32
C PHE A 8 -19.69 26.06 -0.51
N VAL A 9 -20.96 25.84 -0.85
CA VAL A 9 -21.94 26.93 -0.99
C VAL A 9 -22.10 27.71 0.32
N ARG A 10 -22.17 27.02 1.47
CA ARG A 10 -22.19 27.67 2.78
C ARG A 10 -20.90 28.42 3.10
N ALA A 11 -19.74 27.87 2.74
CA ALA A 11 -18.45 28.54 2.94
C ALA A 11 -18.32 29.81 2.10
N VAL A 12 -18.81 29.81 0.86
CA VAL A 12 -18.81 31.00 -0.02
C VAL A 12 -19.78 32.07 0.49
N HIS A 13 -20.91 31.68 1.07
CA HIS A 13 -21.87 32.63 1.63
C HIS A 13 -21.37 33.27 2.94
N ASN A 14 -20.52 32.57 3.70
CA ASN A 14 -19.98 33.04 4.99
C ASN A 14 -18.50 33.45 4.91
N THR A 15 -18.09 34.16 3.85
CA THR A 15 -16.68 34.57 3.65
C THR A 15 -16.15 35.57 4.69
N HIS A 16 -17.00 36.08 5.57
CA HIS A 16 -16.62 37.01 6.63
C HIS A 16 -15.73 36.38 7.72
N ASP A 17 -15.78 35.07 7.91
CA ASP A 17 -14.85 34.40 8.84
C ASP A 17 -13.55 34.01 8.13
N ALA A 18 -12.42 34.26 8.80
CA ALA A 18 -11.08 33.96 8.28
C ALA A 18 -10.92 32.49 7.84
N ILE A 19 -11.60 31.57 8.51
CA ILE A 19 -11.55 30.13 8.20
C ILE A 19 -12.24 29.84 6.86
N TYR A 20 -13.43 30.41 6.61
CA TYR A 20 -14.15 30.19 5.35
C TYR A 20 -13.44 30.86 4.17
N ALA A 21 -12.87 32.04 4.38
CA ALA A 21 -12.02 32.70 3.40
C ALA A 21 -10.81 31.83 3.02
N GLN A 22 -10.12 31.22 4.00
CA GLN A 22 -9.01 30.30 3.75
C GLN A 22 -9.45 29.04 2.99
N MET A 23 -10.63 28.49 3.27
CA MET A 23 -11.19 27.35 2.53
C MET A 23 -11.43 27.70 1.06
N VAL A 24 -12.09 28.83 0.80
CA VAL A 24 -12.39 29.28 -0.56
C VAL A 24 -11.11 29.58 -1.33
N VAL A 25 -10.14 30.26 -0.71
CA VAL A 25 -8.83 30.53 -1.32
C VAL A 25 -8.08 29.24 -1.64
N SER A 26 -8.09 28.24 -0.75
CA SER A 26 -7.43 26.96 -1.00
C SER A 26 -8.06 26.21 -2.17
N VAL A 27 -9.39 26.14 -2.24
CA VAL A 27 -10.11 25.49 -3.36
C VAL A 27 -9.84 26.21 -4.68
N LEU A 28 -9.89 27.55 -4.68
CA LEU A 28 -9.54 28.36 -5.84
C LEU A 28 -8.07 28.19 -6.23
N ALA A 29 -7.15 28.04 -5.29
CA ALA A 29 -5.74 27.78 -5.57
C ALA A 29 -5.57 26.39 -6.19
N THR A 30 -6.17 25.34 -5.63
CA THR A 30 -6.04 23.98 -6.16
C THR A 30 -6.56 23.88 -7.59
N TYR A 31 -7.76 24.38 -7.87
CA TYR A 31 -8.36 24.32 -9.22
C TYR A 31 -7.82 25.41 -10.16
N GLY A 32 -7.54 26.60 -9.65
CA GLY A 32 -6.95 27.70 -10.41
C GLY A 32 -5.55 27.37 -10.92
N VAL A 33 -4.75 26.63 -10.14
CA VAL A 33 -3.46 26.11 -10.61
C VAL A 33 -3.61 25.21 -11.83
N TYR A 34 -4.63 24.34 -11.89
CA TYR A 34 -4.89 23.53 -13.09
C TYR A 34 -5.21 24.41 -14.30
N LEU A 35 -6.10 25.39 -14.14
CA LEU A 35 -6.46 26.32 -15.22
C LEU A 35 -5.25 27.10 -15.74
N ILE A 36 -4.49 27.73 -14.83
CA ILE A 36 -3.29 28.50 -15.19
C ILE A 36 -2.26 27.59 -15.85
N SER A 37 -2.04 26.38 -15.35
CA SER A 37 -1.11 25.42 -15.95
C SER A 37 -1.53 25.00 -17.37
N SER A 38 -2.84 24.82 -17.63
CA SER A 38 -3.35 24.49 -18.96
C SER A 38 -3.21 25.65 -19.95
N PHE A 39 -3.35 26.90 -19.49
CA PHE A 39 -3.07 28.08 -20.33
C PHE A 39 -1.59 28.20 -20.65
N ILE A 40 -0.71 27.98 -19.66
CA ILE A 40 0.74 27.95 -19.90
C ILE A 40 1.06 26.86 -20.93
N ALA A 41 0.44 25.68 -20.82
CA ALA A 41 0.55 24.54 -21.74
C ALA A 41 -0.06 24.72 -23.13
N CYS A 42 -0.70 25.86 -23.42
CA CYS A 42 -1.39 26.13 -24.69
C CYS A 42 -2.46 25.10 -25.09
N ASP A 43 -2.99 24.30 -24.15
CA ASP A 43 -4.09 23.35 -24.37
C ASP A 43 -5.14 23.42 -23.24
N PRO A 44 -6.00 24.46 -23.25
CA PRO A 44 -7.08 24.59 -22.27
C PRO A 44 -8.26 23.66 -22.54
N LEU A 45 -8.42 23.16 -23.78
CA LEU A 45 -9.54 22.32 -24.18
C LEU A 45 -9.45 20.91 -23.58
N HIS A 46 -8.24 20.41 -23.39
CA HIS A 46 -8.01 19.13 -22.73
C HIS A 46 -8.55 19.10 -21.29
N LEU A 47 -8.39 20.21 -20.55
CA LEU A 47 -8.95 20.33 -19.21
C LEU A 47 -10.49 20.28 -19.28
N LEU A 48 -11.13 21.09 -20.12
CA LEU A 48 -12.59 21.16 -20.16
C LEU A 48 -13.25 19.81 -20.53
N THR A 49 -12.66 19.06 -21.44
CA THR A 49 -13.21 17.78 -21.93
C THR A 49 -13.03 16.62 -20.94
N SER A 50 -11.89 16.57 -20.25
CA SER A 50 -11.50 15.41 -19.42
C SER A 50 -11.67 15.64 -17.91
N PHE A 51 -11.87 16.89 -17.47
CA PHE A 51 -11.86 17.24 -16.04
C PHE A 51 -13.01 16.61 -15.24
N VAL A 52 -14.21 16.52 -15.81
CA VAL A 52 -15.35 15.88 -15.13
C VAL A 52 -15.08 14.39 -14.93
N GLN A 53 -14.57 13.71 -15.97
CA GLN A 53 -14.19 12.29 -15.89
C GLN A 53 -13.08 12.09 -14.85
N TYR A 54 -12.07 12.97 -14.85
CA TYR A 54 -11.00 12.96 -13.87
C TYR A 54 -11.51 13.09 -12.42
N ILE A 55 -12.38 14.07 -12.13
CA ILE A 55 -12.92 14.25 -10.77
C ILE A 55 -13.73 13.04 -10.32
N LEU A 56 -14.50 12.42 -11.23
CA LEU A 56 -15.30 11.24 -10.91
C LEU A 56 -14.44 10.00 -10.66
N LEU A 57 -13.35 9.82 -11.40
CA LEU A 57 -12.50 8.62 -11.30
C LEU A 57 -11.35 8.76 -10.29
N ALA A 58 -10.93 9.98 -9.96
CA ALA A 58 -9.90 10.28 -8.97
C ALA A 58 -10.11 9.59 -7.61
N PRO A 59 -11.30 9.66 -6.94
CA PRO A 59 -11.50 8.98 -5.66
C PRO A 59 -11.39 7.46 -5.80
N THR A 60 -11.86 6.91 -6.92
CA THR A 60 -11.76 5.48 -7.19
C THR A 60 -10.30 5.04 -7.36
N TYR A 61 -9.51 5.78 -8.13
CA TYR A 61 -8.09 5.49 -8.30
C TYR A 61 -7.32 5.61 -6.99
N ILE A 62 -7.51 6.70 -6.23
CA ILE A 62 -6.79 6.91 -4.97
C ILE A 62 -7.09 5.79 -3.98
N ASN A 63 -8.34 5.33 -3.87
CA ASN A 63 -8.68 4.26 -2.93
C ASN A 63 -8.24 2.88 -3.44
N ILE A 64 -8.57 2.51 -4.69
CA ILE A 64 -8.28 1.19 -5.22
C ILE A 64 -6.78 0.97 -5.37
N LEU A 65 -6.04 1.93 -5.95
CA LEU A 65 -4.60 1.76 -6.17
C LEU A 65 -3.82 1.65 -4.86
N ASN A 66 -4.19 2.45 -3.85
CA ASN A 66 -3.53 2.37 -2.53
C ASN A 66 -3.78 1.01 -1.86
N VAL A 67 -5.03 0.56 -1.81
CA VAL A 67 -5.36 -0.76 -1.23
C VAL A 67 -4.68 -1.88 -2.01
N TYR A 68 -4.73 -1.83 -3.34
CA TYR A 68 -4.09 -2.81 -4.19
C TYR A 68 -2.57 -2.85 -3.99
N ALA A 69 -1.92 -1.69 -3.87
CA ALA A 69 -0.48 -1.60 -3.59
C ALA A 69 -0.14 -2.24 -2.24
N PHE A 70 -0.89 -1.93 -1.17
CA PHE A 70 -0.65 -2.53 0.14
C PHE A 70 -0.91 -4.04 0.17
N CYS A 71 -1.94 -4.52 -0.53
CA CYS A 71 -2.22 -5.95 -0.68
C CYS A 71 -1.18 -6.71 -1.52
N ASN A 72 -0.43 -6.01 -2.37
CA ASN A 72 0.58 -6.62 -3.24
C ASN A 72 2.03 -6.26 -2.88
N LEU A 73 2.29 -5.76 -1.67
CA LEU A 73 3.63 -5.43 -1.17
C LEU A 73 4.67 -6.56 -1.23
N HIS A 74 4.23 -7.81 -1.33
CA HIS A 74 5.11 -8.98 -1.45
C HIS A 74 5.58 -9.24 -2.89
N ASP A 75 4.89 -8.70 -3.90
CA ASP A 75 5.20 -8.88 -5.32
C ASP A 75 5.97 -7.66 -5.86
N PHE A 76 7.20 -7.47 -5.39
CA PHE A 76 8.14 -6.49 -5.95
C PHE A 76 8.69 -6.91 -7.32
N SER A 77 8.33 -8.09 -7.82
CA SER A 77 8.79 -8.57 -9.12
C SER A 77 8.13 -7.84 -10.29
N TRP A 78 7.11 -7.00 -10.03
CA TRP A 78 6.55 -6.08 -11.00
C TRP A 78 7.61 -5.07 -11.47
N GLY A 79 8.34 -5.45 -12.52
CA GLY A 79 9.47 -4.68 -13.08
C GLY A 79 10.74 -5.50 -13.31
N THR A 80 10.85 -6.73 -12.77
CA THR A 80 12.07 -7.57 -12.88
C THR A 80 11.78 -9.05 -13.17
N LYS A 81 10.54 -9.39 -13.60
CA LYS A 81 10.10 -10.78 -13.91
C LYS A 81 10.95 -11.53 -14.96
N GLY A 82 11.95 -10.89 -15.58
CA GLY A 82 12.88 -11.50 -16.54
C GLY A 82 14.27 -11.89 -16.01
N GLU A 83 14.71 -11.42 -14.83
CA GLU A 83 16.13 -11.52 -14.43
C GLU A 83 16.45 -12.57 -13.35
N THR A 84 15.47 -13.36 -12.89
CA THR A 84 15.70 -14.34 -11.80
C THR A 84 15.29 -15.77 -12.17
N SER A 85 15.69 -16.24 -13.35
CA SER A 85 15.78 -17.68 -13.60
C SER A 85 17.20 -18.17 -13.32
N VAL A 86 17.54 -18.28 -12.04
CA VAL A 86 18.69 -19.11 -11.65
C VAL A 86 18.25 -20.55 -11.91
N SER A 87 18.74 -21.11 -13.01
CA SER A 87 18.62 -22.53 -13.34
C SER A 87 19.18 -23.32 -12.15
N ASN A 88 18.30 -23.88 -11.33
CA ASN A 88 18.70 -24.79 -10.29
C ASN A 88 19.18 -26.08 -10.96
N ASP A 89 20.49 -26.20 -11.09
CA ASP A 89 21.18 -27.45 -11.37
C ASP A 89 20.79 -28.45 -10.28
N LEU A 90 19.89 -29.38 -10.61
CA LEU A 90 19.56 -30.52 -9.78
C LEU A 90 20.81 -31.40 -9.76
N GLY A 91 21.63 -31.21 -8.73
CA GLY A 91 22.82 -32.01 -8.48
C GLY A 91 22.55 -33.49 -8.72
N ALA A 92 23.44 -34.11 -9.48
CA ALA A 92 23.32 -35.46 -10.04
C ALA A 92 22.70 -36.47 -9.05
N VAL A 93 21.42 -36.79 -9.26
CA VAL A 93 20.80 -37.99 -8.72
C VAL A 93 21.33 -39.16 -9.55
N ASN A 94 22.25 -39.94 -8.98
CA ASN A 94 22.57 -41.26 -9.51
C ASN A 94 21.38 -42.20 -9.23
N SER A 95 20.39 -42.16 -10.12
CA SER A 95 19.36 -43.18 -10.20
C SER A 95 19.98 -44.40 -10.88
N THR A 96 20.13 -45.50 -10.14
CA THR A 96 20.35 -46.81 -10.76
C THR A 96 19.05 -47.24 -11.44
N GLY A 97 18.81 -46.71 -12.63
CA GLY A 97 18.13 -47.28 -13.79
C GLY A 97 16.72 -47.89 -13.70
N LYS A 98 16.11 -48.15 -12.54
CA LYS A 98 14.90 -49.00 -12.48
C LYS A 98 13.79 -48.61 -11.51
N GLY A 99 13.77 -47.41 -10.92
CA GLY A 99 12.58 -46.93 -10.18
C GLY A 99 12.08 -47.83 -9.04
N THR A 100 12.88 -48.82 -8.63
CA THR A 100 12.60 -49.78 -7.57
C THR A 100 13.64 -49.56 -6.48
N VAL A 101 13.18 -49.18 -5.30
CA VAL A 101 13.99 -49.10 -4.09
C VAL A 101 14.10 -50.54 -3.57
N GLU A 102 15.26 -51.17 -3.74
CA GLU A 102 15.56 -52.43 -3.06
C GLU A 102 15.75 -52.16 -1.57
N ILE A 103 14.77 -52.57 -0.78
CA ILE A 103 14.86 -52.56 0.68
C ILE A 103 15.29 -53.97 1.08
N ALA A 104 16.53 -54.13 1.50
CA ALA A 104 17.01 -55.36 2.11
C ALA A 104 16.32 -55.53 3.47
N LEU A 105 15.25 -56.33 3.50
CA LEU A 105 14.59 -56.69 4.75
C LEU A 105 15.50 -57.66 5.51
N PRO A 106 15.89 -57.37 6.76
CA PRO A 106 16.66 -58.31 7.57
C PRO A 106 15.82 -59.57 7.81
N THR A 107 16.32 -60.71 7.36
CA THR A 107 15.63 -62.01 7.47
C THR A 107 16.21 -62.90 8.56
N SER A 108 17.33 -62.50 9.16
CA SER A 108 17.92 -63.21 10.29
C SER A 108 17.23 -62.81 11.60
N GLN A 109 16.98 -63.79 12.48
CA GLN A 109 16.32 -63.57 13.77
C GLN A 109 17.06 -62.53 14.64
N LEU A 110 18.40 -62.52 14.53
CA LEU A 110 19.28 -61.64 15.30
C LEU A 110 19.20 -60.18 14.83
N ASP A 111 19.03 -59.95 13.53
CA ASP A 111 18.82 -58.60 12.99
C ASP A 111 17.44 -58.05 13.37
N ILE A 112 16.44 -58.92 13.51
CA ILE A 112 15.09 -58.53 13.95
C ILE A 112 15.10 -58.10 15.41
N ASP A 113 15.73 -58.91 16.28
CA ASP A 113 15.82 -58.62 17.72
C ASP A 113 16.65 -57.35 17.97
N SER A 114 17.75 -57.16 17.24
CA SER A 114 18.56 -55.94 17.36
C SER A 114 17.81 -54.69 16.88
N ALA A 115 17.04 -54.78 15.80
CA ALA A 115 16.20 -53.67 15.33
C ALA A 115 15.05 -53.35 16.31
N TYR A 116 14.48 -54.37 16.96
CA TYR A 116 13.46 -54.21 18.00
C TYR A 116 14.01 -53.51 19.24
N ASP A 117 15.17 -53.94 19.73
CA ASP A 117 15.83 -53.32 20.88
C ASP A 117 16.26 -51.87 20.58
N GLU A 118 16.73 -51.59 19.36
CA GLU A 118 17.04 -50.24 18.91
C GLU A 118 15.80 -49.34 18.88
N ALA A 119 14.67 -49.85 18.37
CA ALA A 119 13.39 -49.14 18.41
C ALA A 119 12.91 -48.87 19.83
N LEU A 120 13.04 -49.85 20.74
CA LEU A 120 12.71 -49.69 22.16
C LEU A 120 13.59 -48.62 22.83
N MET A 121 14.88 -48.58 22.50
CA MET A 121 15.80 -47.52 22.92
C MET A 121 15.37 -46.16 22.39
N LYS A 122 15.05 -46.03 21.10
CA LYS A 122 14.58 -44.77 20.48
C LYS A 122 13.27 -44.26 21.08
N LEU A 123 12.39 -45.16 21.54
CA LEU A 123 11.17 -44.79 22.26
C LEU A 123 11.46 -44.33 23.70
N ARG A 124 12.40 -44.98 24.39
CA ARG A 124 12.76 -44.66 25.78
C ARG A 124 13.55 -43.36 25.90
N THR A 125 14.47 -43.13 24.99
CA THR A 125 15.24 -41.89 24.88
C THR A 125 14.79 -41.18 23.63
N ARG A 126 13.94 -40.14 23.74
CA ARG A 126 13.62 -39.27 22.60
C ARG A 126 14.93 -38.62 22.13
N PRO A 127 15.55 -39.06 21.03
CA PRO A 127 16.76 -38.40 20.57
C PRO A 127 16.38 -36.96 20.24
N MET A 128 17.21 -36.01 20.67
CA MET A 128 17.07 -34.62 20.24
C MET A 128 17.17 -34.65 18.71
N ILE A 129 16.06 -34.34 18.03
CA ILE A 129 16.07 -34.15 16.59
C ILE A 129 16.89 -32.88 16.38
N ILE A 130 18.19 -33.06 16.16
CA ILE A 130 19.05 -32.02 15.61
C ILE A 130 18.54 -31.87 14.18
N LYS A 131 17.55 -30.99 13.99
CA LYS A 131 17.19 -30.55 12.65
C LYS A 131 18.50 -30.01 12.06
N GLY A 132 19.01 -30.67 11.03
CA GLY A 132 20.10 -30.12 10.23
C GLY A 132 19.71 -28.76 9.66
N ASP A 133 20.61 -28.12 8.93
CA ASP A 133 20.28 -26.88 8.22
C ASP A 133 18.98 -27.07 7.45
N ALA A 134 17.98 -26.22 7.72
CA ALA A 134 16.64 -26.33 7.18
C ALA A 134 16.69 -26.58 5.67
N SER A 135 15.86 -27.52 5.18
CA SER A 135 15.76 -27.83 3.74
C SER A 135 15.53 -26.54 2.97
N ARG A 136 16.00 -26.46 1.72
CA ARG A 136 15.74 -25.30 0.85
C ARG A 136 14.25 -24.96 0.80
N GLU A 137 13.40 -25.98 0.80
CA GLU A 137 11.93 -25.82 0.83
C GLU A 137 11.44 -25.21 2.15
N GLU A 138 12.02 -25.59 3.30
CA GLU A 138 11.68 -24.99 4.60
C GLU A 138 12.13 -23.52 4.67
N LYS A 139 13.27 -23.18 4.06
CA LYS A 139 13.77 -21.79 3.97
C LYS A 139 12.89 -20.93 3.08
N ASP A 140 12.50 -21.43 1.91
CA ASP A 140 11.61 -20.72 0.98
C ASP A 140 10.22 -20.53 1.59
N ALA A 141 9.67 -21.56 2.24
CA ALA A 141 8.40 -21.46 2.96
C ALA A 141 8.46 -20.38 4.07
N ARG A 142 9.56 -20.34 4.83
CA ARG A 142 9.77 -19.33 5.88
C ARG A 142 9.85 -17.91 5.32
N GLN A 143 10.48 -17.73 4.15
CA GLN A 143 10.52 -16.44 3.45
C GLN A 143 9.13 -16.03 2.96
N MET A 144 8.37 -16.95 2.37
CA MET A 144 6.99 -16.67 1.93
C MET A 144 6.11 -16.24 3.10
N ASP A 145 6.21 -16.90 4.25
CA ASP A 145 5.44 -16.56 5.44
C ASP A 145 5.87 -15.22 6.04
N TYR A 146 7.15 -14.88 6.00
CA TYR A 146 7.65 -13.57 6.39
C TYR A 146 7.05 -12.46 5.52
N TYR A 147 7.04 -12.62 4.19
CA TYR A 147 6.46 -11.62 3.29
C TYR A 147 4.94 -11.47 3.44
N LYS A 148 4.22 -12.58 3.67
CA LYS A 148 2.77 -12.53 3.98
C LYS A 148 2.50 -11.78 5.28
N ASN A 149 3.35 -11.96 6.30
CA ASN A 149 3.22 -11.29 7.58
C ASN A 149 3.46 -9.78 7.46
N ILE A 150 4.50 -9.35 6.72
CA ILE A 150 4.76 -7.93 6.43
C ILE A 150 3.54 -7.29 5.77
N ARG A 151 3.04 -7.90 4.69
CA ARG A 151 1.85 -7.40 3.98
C ARG A 151 0.68 -7.19 4.94
N THR A 152 0.39 -8.18 5.77
CA THR A 152 -0.74 -8.13 6.71
C THR A 152 -0.55 -7.04 7.75
N ASN A 153 0.65 -6.90 8.31
CA ASN A 153 0.95 -5.87 9.31
C ASN A 153 0.88 -4.45 8.73
N VAL A 154 1.34 -4.25 7.50
CA VAL A 154 1.29 -2.93 6.84
C VAL A 154 -0.16 -2.54 6.54
N VAL A 155 -0.96 -3.45 5.96
CA VAL A 155 -2.39 -3.20 5.70
C VAL A 155 -3.13 -2.94 7.01
N LEU A 156 -2.84 -3.71 8.06
CA LEU A 156 -3.46 -3.55 9.37
C LEU A 156 -3.07 -2.21 10.02
N ALA A 157 -1.79 -1.83 10.02
CA ALA A 157 -1.33 -0.55 10.56
C ALA A 157 -1.93 0.64 9.79
N TRP A 158 -2.01 0.55 8.47
CA TRP A 158 -2.67 1.55 7.63
C TRP A 158 -4.18 1.65 7.94
N ALA A 159 -4.89 0.53 8.01
CA ALA A 159 -6.32 0.54 8.30
C ALA A 159 -6.63 1.06 9.72
N LEU A 160 -5.84 0.62 10.71
CA LEU A 160 -5.99 1.08 12.10
C LEU A 160 -5.67 2.56 12.26
N SER A 161 -4.62 3.07 11.62
CA SER A 161 -4.29 4.51 11.67
C SER A 161 -5.38 5.38 11.04
N ASN A 162 -5.97 4.96 9.91
CA ASN A 162 -7.13 5.65 9.33
C ASN A 162 -8.37 5.56 10.23
N CYS A 163 -8.61 4.43 10.88
CA CYS A 163 -9.71 4.26 11.83
C CYS A 163 -9.55 5.18 13.06
N ILE A 164 -8.33 5.25 13.62
CA ILE A 164 -8.00 6.14 14.74
C ILE A 164 -8.19 7.61 14.33
N LEU A 165 -7.74 8.00 13.13
CA LEU A 165 -7.94 9.34 12.61
C LEU A 165 -9.43 9.68 12.47
N ALA A 166 -10.22 8.78 11.89
CA ALA A 166 -11.67 8.96 11.76
C ALA A 166 -12.35 9.08 13.13
N ALA A 167 -11.99 8.22 14.09
CA ALA A 167 -12.49 8.28 15.45
C ALA A 167 -12.13 9.61 16.13
N PHE A 168 -10.90 10.12 15.95
CA PHE A 168 -10.47 11.40 16.51
C PHE A 168 -11.26 12.59 15.95
N ILE A 169 -11.56 12.58 14.65
CA ILE A 169 -12.35 13.63 13.98
C ILE A 169 -13.82 13.54 14.40
N LEU A 170 -14.38 12.34 14.48
CA LEU A 170 -15.79 12.11 14.81
C LEU A 170 -16.08 12.22 16.32
N ALA A 171 -15.06 12.12 17.18
CA ALA A 171 -15.21 12.23 18.62
C ALA A 171 -15.53 13.68 19.04
N GLY A 172 -16.82 13.96 19.25
CA GLY A 172 -17.32 15.23 19.80
C GLY A 172 -18.64 15.67 19.16
N ASP A 173 -19.08 16.88 19.51
CA ASP A 173 -20.19 17.52 18.82
C ASP A 173 -19.71 18.12 17.49
N ASN A 174 -20.08 17.45 16.39
CA ASN A 174 -19.74 17.87 15.04
C ASN A 174 -20.83 18.75 14.41
N THR A 175 -21.98 18.92 15.07
CA THR A 175 -23.13 19.65 14.51
C THR A 175 -22.84 21.14 14.36
N GLY A 176 -22.03 21.70 15.26
CA GLY A 176 -21.57 23.09 15.21
C GLY A 176 -20.40 23.37 14.27
N THR A 177 -19.87 22.39 13.52
CA THR A 177 -18.65 22.59 12.68
C THR A 177 -18.80 23.73 11.67
N PHE A 178 -20.02 24.00 11.21
CA PHE A 178 -20.33 25.06 10.23
C PHE A 178 -21.03 26.28 10.84
N ASP A 179 -21.17 26.34 12.17
CA ASP A 179 -21.73 27.50 12.86
C ASP A 179 -20.63 28.57 13.07
N PRO A 180 -20.83 29.82 12.64
CA PRO A 180 -19.88 30.92 12.91
C PRO A 180 -19.77 31.25 14.40
N SER A 181 -20.77 30.91 15.21
CA SER A 181 -20.75 31.13 16.68
C SER A 181 -20.06 30.01 17.48
N SER A 182 -19.78 28.86 16.83
CA SER A 182 -19.00 27.81 17.47
C SER A 182 -17.51 28.14 17.39
N GLY A 183 -16.82 28.05 18.53
CA GLY A 183 -15.37 28.29 18.60
C GLY A 183 -14.53 27.31 17.78
N THR A 184 -13.22 27.27 18.06
CA THR A 184 -12.27 26.37 17.40
C THR A 184 -12.58 24.90 17.71
N THR A 185 -13.31 24.24 16.82
CA THR A 185 -13.63 22.81 16.91
C THR A 185 -12.50 21.98 16.28
N ARG A 186 -12.26 20.76 16.78
CA ARG A 186 -11.23 19.83 16.25
C ARG A 186 -11.37 19.61 14.74
N SER A 187 -12.60 19.48 14.25
CA SER A 187 -12.94 19.32 12.84
C SER A 187 -12.56 20.54 11.99
N LYS A 188 -12.66 21.76 12.53
CA LYS A 188 -12.20 23.00 11.86
C LYS A 188 -10.68 23.00 11.72
N ILE A 189 -9.94 22.63 12.77
CA ILE A 189 -8.47 22.54 12.73
C ILE A 189 -8.02 21.51 11.67
N PHE A 190 -8.64 20.33 11.65
CA PHE A 190 -8.33 19.29 10.67
C PHE A 190 -8.53 19.78 9.23
N MET A 191 -9.66 20.44 8.94
CA MET A 191 -9.89 21.00 7.61
C MET A 191 -8.82 22.02 7.21
N ILE A 192 -8.43 22.93 8.10
CA ILE A 192 -7.38 23.93 7.81
C ILE A 192 -6.05 23.25 7.50
N VAL A 193 -5.64 22.26 8.32
CA VAL A 193 -4.37 21.54 8.12
C VAL A 193 -4.35 20.83 6.77
N VAL A 194 -5.44 20.13 6.41
CA VAL A 194 -5.55 19.45 5.10
C VAL A 194 -5.48 20.46 3.95
N LEU A 195 -6.16 21.60 4.06
CA LEU A 195 -6.19 22.62 3.00
C LEU A 195 -4.85 23.31 2.79
N VAL A 196 -4.10 23.57 3.87
CA VAL A 196 -2.73 24.11 3.78
C VAL A 196 -1.81 23.09 3.12
N PHE A 197 -1.91 21.81 3.50
CA PHE A 197 -1.08 20.76 2.92
C PHE A 197 -1.39 20.55 1.43
N VAL A 198 -2.68 20.50 1.05
CA VAL A 198 -3.12 20.41 -0.35
C VAL A 198 -2.68 21.62 -1.15
N GLY A 199 -2.77 22.83 -0.58
CA GLY A 199 -2.27 24.06 -1.19
C GLY A 199 -0.77 23.98 -1.45
N GLY A 200 0.03 23.58 -0.45
CA GLY A 200 1.47 23.40 -0.58
C GLY A 200 1.85 22.38 -1.65
N MET A 201 1.21 21.22 -1.67
CA MET A 201 1.43 20.20 -2.70
C MET A 201 1.03 20.70 -4.11
N SER A 202 -0.01 21.51 -4.21
CA SER A 202 -0.43 22.12 -5.48
C SER A 202 0.62 23.09 -6.01
N CYS A 203 1.25 23.89 -5.14
CA CYS A 203 2.36 24.77 -5.52
C CYS A 203 3.56 24.00 -6.05
N ILE A 204 3.96 22.91 -5.38
CA ILE A 204 5.07 22.05 -5.83
C ILE A 204 4.76 21.49 -7.23
N ARG A 205 3.53 21.01 -7.44
CA ARG A 205 3.07 20.49 -8.73
C ARG A 205 3.09 21.56 -9.83
N PHE A 206 2.68 22.79 -9.51
CA PHE A 206 2.70 23.92 -10.44
C PHE A 206 4.13 24.27 -10.86
N ILE A 207 5.06 24.33 -9.91
CA ILE A 207 6.47 24.60 -10.18
C ILE A 207 7.05 23.51 -11.10
N GLY A 208 6.82 22.23 -10.77
CA GLY A 208 7.27 21.11 -11.59
C GLY A 208 6.71 21.15 -13.02
N SER A 209 5.41 21.43 -13.16
CA SER A 209 4.76 21.57 -14.48
C SER A 209 5.34 22.73 -15.29
N THR A 210 5.59 23.87 -14.64
CA THR A 210 6.16 25.06 -15.31
C THR A 210 7.60 24.79 -15.74
N ILE A 211 8.41 24.17 -14.88
CA ILE A 211 9.79 23.79 -15.20
C ILE A 211 9.82 22.81 -16.38
N TYR A 212 9.01 21.76 -16.36
CA TYR A 212 8.94 20.78 -17.45
C TYR A 212 8.66 21.46 -18.78
N MET A 213 7.70 22.39 -18.80
CA MET A 213 7.34 23.11 -20.01
C MET A 213 8.43 24.07 -20.48
N LEU A 214 9.12 24.76 -19.55
CA LEU A 214 10.27 25.60 -19.90
C LEU A 214 11.41 24.76 -20.50
N ILE A 215 11.70 23.59 -19.92
CA ILE A 215 12.70 22.66 -20.47
C ILE A 215 12.29 22.20 -21.86
N GLN A 216 11.02 21.83 -22.08
CA GLN A 216 10.54 21.41 -23.38
C GLN A 216 10.61 22.53 -24.43
N LEU A 217 10.33 23.77 -24.04
CA LEU A 217 10.43 24.93 -24.92
C LEU A 217 11.88 25.28 -25.29
N VAL A 218 12.83 25.08 -24.37
CA VAL A 218 14.26 25.34 -24.60
C VAL A 218 14.94 24.18 -25.33
N SER A 219 14.54 22.94 -25.05
CA SER A 219 15.14 21.73 -25.60
C SER A 219 14.59 21.33 -26.98
N GLY A 220 13.48 21.94 -27.42
CA GLY A 220 12.94 21.88 -28.79
C GLY A 220 12.98 20.50 -29.44
#